data_AF-A0A316MM63-F1
#
_entry.id   AF-A0A316MM63-F1
#
_cell.length_a   1.000
_cell.length_b   1.000
_cell.length_c   1.000
_cell.angle_alpha   90.00
_cell.angle_beta   90.00
_cell.angle_gamma   90.00
#
_symmetry.space_group_name_H-M   'P 1'
#
loop_
_entity.id
_entity.type
_entity.pdbx_description
1 polymer ?
#
loop_
_entity_poly.entity_id
_entity_poly.type
_entity_poly.pdbx_seq_one_letter_code
_entity_poly.pdbx_strand_id
1 'polypeptide(L)' 'MRRATVSLMYEGKDISGDIAPDLLSFTFTDKSGSKGEADDLQVIISDRNRVWQDAWCPQRGH' A
#
# COMPACT_ATOMS: atom_id res chain seq x y z
N MET A 1 14.35 7.09 19.74
CA MET A 1 14.14 6.09 18.68
C MET A 1 13.19 6.70 17.65
N ARG A 2 13.51 6.73 16.35
CA ARG A 2 12.60 7.25 15.31
C ARG A 2 11.71 6.11 14.82
N ARG A 3 10.39 6.35 14.71
CA ARG A 3 9.41 5.40 14.19
C ARG A 3 8.56 6.12 13.14
N ALA A 4 8.24 5.42 12.07
CA ALA A 4 7.30 5.85 11.05
C ALA A 4 6.16 4.84 10.98
N THR A 5 4.98 5.29 10.59
CA THR A 5 3.78 4.48 10.40
C THR A 5 3.13 4.86 9.08
N VAL A 6 2.57 3.87 8.38
CA VAL A 6 1.81 4.09 7.15
C VAL A 6 0.33 4.02 7.49
N SER A 7 -0.42 5.05 7.08
CA SER A 7 -1.88 4.99 7.04
C SER A 7 -2.29 4.76 5.60
N LEU A 8 -3.06 3.70 5.35
CA LEU A 8 -3.48 3.31 4.01
C LEU A 8 -4.99 3.11 3.98
N MET A 9 -5.65 3.92 3.14
CA MET A 9 -7.06 3.79 2.80
C MET A 9 -7.18 3.14 1.43
N TYR A 10 -8.05 2.15 1.32
CA TYR A 10 -8.38 1.54 0.04
C TYR A 10 -9.91 1.40 -0.05
N GLU A 11 -10.51 1.98 -1.10
CA GLU A 11 -11.96 2.03 -1.31
C GLU A 11 -12.77 2.50 -0.08
N GLY A 12 -12.24 3.50 0.64
CA GLY A 12 -12.89 4.06 1.84
C GLY A 12 -12.77 3.19 3.10
N LYS A 13 -12.06 2.06 3.03
CA LYS A 13 -11.75 1.22 4.17
C LYS A 13 -10.32 1.47 4.66
N ASP A 14 -10.17 1.59 5.98
CA ASP A 14 -8.86 1.59 6.62
C ASP A 14 -8.29 0.17 6.64
N ILE A 15 -7.16 0.00 5.95
CA ILE A 15 -6.44 -1.27 5.88
C ILE A 15 -5.07 -1.20 6.57
N SER A 16 -4.76 -0.08 7.25
CA SER A 16 -3.46 0.16 7.88
C SER A 16 -3.12 -0.91 8.91
N GLY A 17 -4.12 -1.34 9.69
CA GLY A 17 -3.95 -2.41 10.69
C GLY A 17 -3.71 -3.78 10.07
N ASP A 18 -4.30 -4.04 8.89
CA ASP A 18 -4.17 -5.32 8.20
C ASP A 18 -2.76 -5.49 7.62
N ILE A 19 -2.20 -4.44 6.99
CA ILE A 19 -0.87 -4.50 6.37
C ILE A 19 0.29 -4.30 7.36
N ALA A 20 0.07 -3.63 8.49
CA ALA A 20 1.16 -3.25 9.41
C ALA A 20 2.04 -4.41 9.91
N PRO A 21 1.50 -5.61 10.24
CA PRO A 21 2.32 -6.73 10.68
C PRO A 21 3.27 -7.28 9.61
N ASP A 22 2.90 -7.10 8.34
CA ASP A 22 3.56 -7.72 7.19
C ASP A 22 4.31 -6.70 6.31
N LEU A 23 4.21 -5.39 6.59
CA LEU A 23 4.81 -4.32 5.79
C LEU A 23 6.34 -4.41 5.80
N LEU A 24 6.93 -4.61 4.61
CA LEU A 24 8.38 -4.63 4.39
C LEU A 24 8.89 -3.26 3.93
N SER A 25 8.21 -2.63 2.98
CA SER A 25 8.55 -1.30 2.50
C SER A 25 7.36 -0.55 1.92
N PHE A 26 7.47 0.77 1.92
CA PHE A 26 6.53 1.70 1.31
C PHE A 26 7.32 2.79 0.58
N THR A 27 6.98 3.06 -0.68
CA THR A 27 7.53 4.19 -1.43
C THR A 27 6.42 4.98 -2.09
N PHE A 28 6.56 6.30 -2.07
CA PHE A 28 5.72 7.23 -2.79
C PHE A 28 6.61 8.13 -3.64
N THR A 29 6.31 8.20 -4.94
CA THR A 29 7.01 9.09 -5.89
C THR A 29 5.99 10.05 -6.47
N ASP A 30 6.11 11.32 -6.09
CA ASP A 30 5.38 12.43 -6.70
C ASP A 30 5.93 12.68 -8.12
N LYS A 31 5.07 12.57 -9.13
CA LYS A 31 5.43 12.81 -10.54
C LYS A 31 4.92 14.17 -11.03
N SER A 32 5.25 15.23 -10.30
CA SER A 32 4.93 16.62 -10.66
C SER A 32 5.65 17.19 -11.91
N GLY A 33 6.48 16.41 -12.61
CA GLY A 33 7.35 16.90 -13.69
C GLY A 33 6.69 17.09 -15.07
N SER A 34 5.64 16.33 -15.39
CA SER A 34 5.00 16.32 -16.71
C SER A 34 3.48 16.35 -16.57
N LYS A 35 2.79 17.19 -17.35
CA LYS A 35 1.32 17.21 -17.37
C LYS A 35 0.78 15.82 -17.75
N GLY A 36 0.06 15.20 -16.82
CA GLY A 36 -0.64 13.93 -17.05
C GLY A 36 0.06 12.68 -16.50
N GLU A 37 1.19 12.82 -15.81
CA GLU A 37 1.76 11.70 -15.07
C GLU A 37 1.03 11.53 -13.72
N ALA A 38 0.63 10.29 -13.43
CA ALA A 38 0.09 9.93 -12.13
C ALA A 38 1.23 9.61 -11.16
N ASP A 39 1.01 9.90 -9.89
CA ASP A 39 1.92 9.50 -8.81
C ASP A 39 2.09 7.98 -8.75
N ASP A 40 3.20 7.55 -8.16
CA ASP A 40 3.54 6.14 -7.99
C ASP A 40 3.57 5.77 -6.52
N LEU A 41 2.75 4.79 -6.13
CA LEU A 41 2.70 4.25 -4.77
C LEU A 41 2.97 2.75 -4.83
N GLN A 42 4.02 2.32 -4.12
CA GLN A 42 4.41 0.91 -4.04
C GLN A 42 4.43 0.45 -2.58
N VAL A 43 3.80 -0.69 -2.33
CA VAL A 43 3.78 -1.37 -1.04
C VAL A 43 4.33 -2.77 -1.22
N ILE A 44 5.32 -3.15 -0.43
CA ILE A 44 5.84 -4.52 -0.38
C ILE A 44 5.50 -5.11 0.98
N ILE A 45 4.83 -6.26 0.97
CA ILE A 45 4.41 -6.99 2.17
C ILE A 45 4.96 -8.41 2.16
N SER A 46 5.13 -8.98 3.35
CA SER A 46 5.53 -10.36 3.56
C SER A 46 4.30 -11.26 3.64
N ASP A 47 4.26 -12.32 2.86
CA ASP A 47 3.16 -13.29 2.94
C ASP A 47 3.60 -14.64 3.53
N ARG A 48 4.38 -14.58 4.63
CA ARG A 48 4.86 -15.79 5.31
C ARG A 48 3.73 -16.64 5.90
N ASN A 49 2.64 -15.99 6.31
CA ASN A 49 1.48 -16.62 6.92
C ASN A 49 0.40 -17.01 5.90
N ARG A 50 0.62 -16.77 4.60
CA ARG A 50 -0.30 -17.05 3.49
C ARG A 50 -1.66 -16.36 3.62
N VAL A 51 -1.72 -15.24 4.33
CA VAL A 51 -2.96 -14.47 4.54
C VAL A 51 -3.27 -13.56 3.36
N TRP A 52 -2.30 -13.32 2.47
CA TRP A 52 -2.43 -12.49 1.27
C TRP A 52 -2.58 -13.29 -0.04
N GLN A 53 -2.73 -14.61 0.05
CA GLN A 53 -2.90 -15.50 -1.13
C GLN A 53 -4.36 -15.70 -1.54
N ASP A 54 -5.31 -15.26 -0.70
CA ASP A 54 -6.75 -15.42 -0.92
C ASP A 54 -7.39 -14.16 -1.52
N ALA A 55 -8.72 -14.13 -1.63
CA ALA A 55 -9.55 -13.14 -2.34
C ALA A 55 -9.42 -11.65 -1.94
N TRP A 56 -8.37 -11.23 -1.25
CA TRP A 56 -7.93 -9.84 -1.32
C TRP A 56 -7.19 -9.59 -2.64
N CYS A 57 -7.96 -9.63 -3.73
CA CYS A 57 -7.58 -9.00 -4.99
C CYS A 57 -8.32 -7.65 -5.00
N PRO A 58 -7.65 -6.52 -4.74
CA PRO A 58 -8.28 -5.21 -4.91
C PRO A 58 -8.85 -5.15 -6.33
N GLN A 59 -10.17 -4.96 -6.47
CA GLN A 59 -10.75 -4.80 -7.80
C GLN A 59 -10.05 -3.61 -8.45
N ARG A 60 -9.71 -3.73 -9.74
CA ARG A 60 -9.12 -2.62 -10.48
C ARG A 60 -10.09 -1.45 -10.35
N GLY A 61 -9.67 -0.41 -9.63
CA GLY A 61 -10.46 0.80 -9.44
C GLY A 61 -10.84 1.38 -10.80
N HIS A 62 -12.10 1.82 -10.90
CA HIS A 62 -12.70 2.44 -12.08
C HIS A 62 -11.95 3.70 -12.53
#